data_AF-Q74MU2-F1
#
_entry.id   AF-Q74MU2-F1
#
_cell.length_a   1.000
_cell.length_b   1.000
_cell.length_c   1.000
_cell.angle_alpha   90.00
_cell.angle_beta   90.00
_cell.angle_gamma   90.00
#
_symmetry.space_group_name_H-M   'P 1'
#
loop_
_entity.id
_entity.type
_entity.pdbx_description
1 polymer ?
#
loop_
_entity_poly.entity_id
_entity_poly.type
_entity_poly.pdbx_seq_one_letter_code
_entity_poly.pdbx_strand_id
1 'polypeptide(L)'
;MDWLKVLRNIADYWFGPNTGKMLIPDNAKIIFGKTNRPRQVWYNNRRLFSIRAEDFYYILGYGALLIKDKLKKVYIDTSLEKKSSIIGKDIKDYDKFKPGENVLIYYNNKPIAVGIARLSYKEIYGNNEIIKIKEKFSNDSDSNWGL
;
A
#
# COMPACT_ATOMS: atom_id res chain seq x y z
N MET A 1 -18.98 -19.01 0.91
CA MET A 1 -17.51 -18.81 0.93
C MET A 1 -17.21 -17.71 1.93
N ASP A 2 -16.34 -17.98 2.90
CA ASP A 2 -15.91 -16.97 3.87
C ASP A 2 -14.81 -16.10 3.24
N TRP A 3 -15.21 -14.99 2.62
CA TRP A 3 -14.28 -14.09 1.96
C TRP A 3 -13.33 -13.40 2.94
N LEU A 4 -13.74 -13.15 4.18
CA LEU A 4 -12.87 -12.54 5.18
C LEU A 4 -11.67 -13.44 5.45
N LYS A 5 -11.92 -14.73 5.74
CA LYS A 5 -10.85 -15.71 5.95
C LYS A 5 -9.95 -15.86 4.72
N VAL A 6 -10.54 -15.92 3.53
CA VAL A 6 -9.77 -16.04 2.27
C VAL A 6 -8.86 -14.84 2.05
N LEU A 7 -9.38 -13.62 2.23
CA LEU A 7 -8.58 -12.40 2.04
C LEU A 7 -7.46 -12.29 3.08
N ARG A 8 -7.72 -12.68 4.34
CA ARG A 8 -6.67 -12.72 5.36
C ARG A 8 -5.55 -13.69 4.98
N ASN A 9 -5.90 -14.89 4.51
CA ASN A 9 -4.91 -15.87 4.06
C ASN A 9 -4.09 -15.36 2.86
N ILE A 10 -4.71 -14.67 1.91
CA ILE A 10 -4.02 -14.05 0.77
C ILE A 10 -3.06 -12.95 1.23
N ALA A 11 -3.44 -12.13 2.20
CA ALA A 11 -2.55 -11.14 2.79
C ALA A 11 -1.35 -11.79 3.50
N ASP A 12 -1.57 -12.89 4.24
CA ASP A 12 -0.49 -13.64 4.88
C ASP A 12 0.50 -14.19 3.84
N TYR A 13 0.00 -14.64 2.69
CA TYR A 13 0.84 -15.10 1.58
C TYR A 13 1.69 -13.97 0.98
N TRP A 14 1.08 -12.81 0.69
CA TRP A 14 1.78 -11.72 -0.01
C TRP A 14 2.75 -10.92 0.87
N PHE A 15 2.41 -10.73 2.14
CA PHE A 15 3.11 -9.81 3.04
C PHE A 15 3.76 -10.52 4.22
N GLY A 16 3.60 -11.84 4.31
CA GLY A 16 4.13 -12.68 5.37
C GLY A 16 3.14 -12.94 6.51
N PRO A 17 3.50 -13.84 7.43
CA PRO A 17 2.57 -14.37 8.43
C PRO A 17 2.01 -13.29 9.36
N ASN A 18 0.76 -13.50 9.79
CA ASN A 18 -0.04 -12.65 10.67
C ASN A 18 -0.49 -11.31 10.06
N THR A 19 -0.13 -11.03 8.81
CA THR A 19 -0.51 -9.80 8.12
C THR A 19 -2.00 -9.74 7.83
N GLY A 20 -2.67 -10.87 7.60
CA GLY A 20 -4.09 -10.90 7.29
C GLY A 20 -4.97 -10.27 8.36
N LYS A 21 -4.80 -10.68 9.62
CA LYS A 21 -5.55 -10.10 10.74
C LYS A 21 -5.18 -8.64 11.00
N MET A 22 -3.91 -8.28 10.85
CA MET A 22 -3.45 -6.89 11.00
C MET A 22 -4.05 -5.98 9.93
N LEU A 23 -4.05 -6.43 8.67
CA LEU A 23 -4.50 -5.65 7.52
C LEU A 23 -6.02 -5.57 7.42
N ILE A 24 -6.73 -6.62 7.84
CA ILE A 24 -8.19 -6.73 7.71
C ILE A 24 -8.80 -7.00 9.08
N PRO A 25 -9.22 -5.95 9.82
CA PRO A 25 -9.96 -6.08 11.08
C PRO A 25 -11.30 -6.84 10.91
N ASP A 26 -11.84 -7.39 12.00
CA ASP A 26 -13.08 -8.21 11.94
C ASP A 26 -14.30 -7.44 11.43
N ASN A 27 -14.38 -6.16 11.73
CA ASN A 27 -15.45 -5.26 11.29
C ASN A 27 -15.14 -4.51 9.99
N ALA A 28 -14.14 -4.95 9.21
CA ALA A 28 -13.87 -4.40 7.90
C ALA A 28 -15.01 -4.72 6.91
N LYS A 29 -15.36 -3.75 6.06
CA LYS A 29 -16.38 -3.90 5.03
C LYS A 29 -15.75 -4.35 3.71
N ILE A 30 -16.19 -5.50 3.21
CA ILE A 30 -15.81 -6.00 1.88
C ILE A 30 -16.82 -5.46 0.86
N ILE A 31 -16.32 -4.75 -0.15
CA ILE A 31 -17.11 -4.27 -1.28
C ILE A 31 -16.94 -5.24 -2.44
N PHE A 32 -18.07 -5.73 -2.96
CA PHE A 32 -18.14 -6.68 -4.05
C PHE A 32 -18.41 -5.98 -5.38
N GLY A 33 -17.84 -6.52 -6.46
CA GLY A 33 -18.15 -6.10 -7.82
C GLY A 33 -19.39 -6.80 -8.41
N LYS A 34 -19.69 -6.53 -9.68
CA LYS A 34 -20.84 -7.11 -10.40
C LYS A 34 -20.88 -8.64 -10.40
N THR A 35 -19.71 -9.30 -10.38
CA THR A 35 -19.58 -10.76 -10.39
C THR A 35 -19.55 -11.38 -8.99
N ASN A 36 -19.96 -10.62 -7.96
CA ASN A 36 -19.91 -11.02 -6.55
C ASN A 36 -18.50 -11.43 -6.07
N ARG A 37 -17.46 -10.89 -6.72
CA ARG A 37 -16.06 -11.03 -6.28
C ARG A 37 -15.63 -9.81 -5.48
N PRO A 38 -14.84 -9.97 -4.39
CA PRO A 38 -14.28 -8.85 -3.65
C PRO A 38 -13.49 -7.90 -4.55
N ARG A 39 -13.67 -6.59 -4.33
CA ARG A 39 -12.96 -5.53 -5.07
C ARG A 39 -12.24 -4.57 -4.16
N GLN A 40 -12.78 -4.29 -2.99
CA GLN A 40 -12.19 -3.36 -2.04
C GLN A 40 -12.49 -3.80 -0.62
N VAL A 41 -11.59 -3.46 0.29
CA VAL A 41 -11.79 -3.64 1.72
C VAL A 41 -11.65 -2.27 2.39
N TRP A 42 -12.59 -1.95 3.27
CA TRP A 42 -12.71 -0.65 3.92
C TRP A 42 -12.83 -0.80 5.43
N TYR A 43 -12.34 0.20 6.16
CA TYR A 43 -12.47 0.31 7.60
C TYR A 43 -12.56 1.80 7.98
N ASN A 44 -13.54 2.17 8.82
CA ASN A 44 -13.79 3.55 9.25
C ASN A 44 -13.76 4.58 8.09
N ASN A 45 -14.52 4.32 7.02
CA ASN A 45 -14.58 5.14 5.80
C ASN A 45 -13.25 5.33 5.06
N ARG A 46 -12.26 4.48 5.32
CA ARG A 46 -10.98 4.49 4.59
C ARG A 46 -10.78 3.18 3.85
N ARG A 47 -10.31 3.29 2.61
CA ARG A 47 -9.99 2.13 1.79
C ARG A 47 -8.66 1.53 2.27
N LEU A 48 -8.72 0.32 2.81
CA LEU A 48 -7.54 -0.41 3.24
C LEU A 48 -6.74 -0.88 2.02
N PHE A 49 -7.42 -1.49 1.05
CA PHE A 49 -6.85 -1.86 -0.24
C PHE A 49 -7.93 -2.15 -1.29
N SER A 50 -7.52 -2.14 -2.55
CA SER A 50 -8.26 -2.71 -3.67
C SER A 50 -7.65 -4.04 -4.08
N ILE A 51 -8.46 -4.92 -4.66
CA ILE A 51 -8.05 -6.25 -5.11
C ILE A 51 -7.99 -6.22 -6.64
N ARG A 52 -6.81 -6.51 -7.19
CA ARG A 52 -6.62 -6.66 -8.64
C ARG A 52 -7.36 -7.91 -9.14
N ALA A 53 -8.04 -7.78 -10.28
CA ALA A 53 -8.97 -8.81 -10.74
C ALA A 53 -8.28 -10.07 -11.26
N GLU A 54 -7.10 -9.87 -11.84
CA GLU A 54 -6.35 -10.86 -12.59
C GLU A 54 -5.66 -11.87 -11.66
N ASP A 55 -5.10 -11.41 -10.54
CA ASP A 55 -4.22 -12.20 -9.68
C ASP A 55 -4.46 -12.02 -8.18
N PHE A 56 -5.53 -11.31 -7.80
CA PHE A 56 -5.86 -10.99 -6.42
C PHE A 56 -4.76 -10.21 -5.66
N TYR A 57 -3.84 -9.54 -6.38
CA TYR A 57 -2.84 -8.70 -5.72
C TYR A 57 -3.49 -7.48 -5.06
N TYR A 58 -2.98 -7.10 -3.89
CA TYR A 58 -3.55 -6.02 -3.09
C TYR A 58 -2.87 -4.70 -3.46
N ILE A 59 -3.65 -3.79 -4.03
CA ILE A 59 -3.24 -2.41 -4.24
C ILE A 59 -3.56 -1.68 -2.94
N LEU A 60 -2.56 -1.48 -2.09
CA LEU A 60 -2.75 -0.91 -0.76
C LEU A 60 -3.20 0.56 -0.85
N GLY A 61 -4.07 0.94 0.08
CA GLY A 61 -4.39 2.32 0.42
C GLY A 61 -3.95 2.60 1.85
N TYR A 62 -4.88 3.06 2.70
CA TYR A 62 -4.59 3.34 4.12
C TYR A 62 -4.17 2.09 4.91
N GLY A 63 -4.53 0.88 4.44
CA GLY A 63 -4.12 -0.37 5.07
C GLY A 63 -2.62 -0.58 5.11
N ALA A 64 -1.85 0.13 4.27
CA ALA A 64 -0.39 0.13 4.32
C ALA A 64 0.16 0.55 5.70
N LEU A 65 -0.54 1.45 6.41
CA LEU A 65 -0.12 1.90 7.74
C LEU A 65 -0.25 0.81 8.81
N LEU A 66 -1.22 -0.10 8.67
CA LEU A 66 -1.44 -1.23 9.58
C LEU A 66 -0.32 -2.27 9.50
N ILE A 67 0.37 -2.33 8.35
CA ILE A 67 1.38 -3.34 8.05
C ILE A 67 2.72 -2.70 7.67
N LYS A 68 2.97 -1.47 8.12
CA LYS A 68 4.12 -0.64 7.72
C LYS A 68 5.48 -1.35 7.87
N ASP A 69 5.62 -2.20 8.89
CA ASP A 69 6.86 -2.91 9.19
C ASP A 69 7.10 -4.13 8.27
N LYS A 70 6.10 -4.49 7.45
CA LYS A 70 6.18 -5.53 6.42
C LYS A 70 6.49 -4.97 5.04
N LEU A 71 6.40 -3.65 4.84
CA LEU A 71 6.56 -3.01 3.54
C LEU A 71 7.99 -2.49 3.32
N LYS A 72 8.40 -2.47 2.06
CA LYS A 72 9.62 -1.79 1.63
C LYS A 72 9.45 -0.28 1.74
N LYS A 73 10.45 0.40 2.27
CA LYS A 73 10.44 1.83 2.53
C LYS A 73 11.20 2.57 1.44
N VAL A 74 10.68 3.72 1.03
CA VAL A 74 11.34 4.64 0.11
C VAL A 74 11.27 6.04 0.71
N TYR A 75 12.42 6.67 0.88
CA TYR A 75 12.55 7.99 1.49
C TYR A 75 12.79 9.03 0.40
N ILE A 76 12.00 10.10 0.43
CA ILE A 76 12.11 11.23 -0.49
C ILE A 76 12.46 12.51 0.27
N ASP A 77 12.95 13.51 -0.45
CA ASP A 77 13.32 14.82 0.08
C ASP A 77 12.44 15.98 -0.42
N THR A 78 11.50 15.69 -1.33
CA THR A 78 10.56 16.65 -1.90
C THR A 78 9.11 16.32 -1.53
N SER A 79 8.28 17.36 -1.38
CA SER A 79 6.84 17.20 -1.12
C SER A 79 6.12 16.50 -2.28
N LEU A 80 5.10 15.70 -1.95
CA LEU A 80 4.26 14.98 -2.91
C LEU A 80 3.02 15.75 -3.38
N GLU A 81 2.70 16.93 -2.86
CA GLU A 81 1.39 17.59 -3.05
C GLU A 81 0.85 17.51 -4.47
N LYS A 82 1.65 17.89 -5.48
CA LYS A 82 1.26 17.92 -6.89
C LYS A 82 1.72 16.70 -7.72
N LYS A 83 2.31 15.70 -7.07
CA LYS A 83 2.88 14.52 -7.75
C LYS A 83 1.89 13.36 -7.78
N SER A 84 1.83 12.67 -8.92
CA SER A 84 1.11 11.40 -9.10
C SER A 84 2.03 10.18 -9.15
N SER A 85 3.35 10.43 -9.21
CA SER A 85 4.42 9.45 -9.20
C SER A 85 5.69 10.03 -8.57
N ILE A 86 6.59 9.15 -8.18
CA ILE A 86 7.93 9.48 -7.68
C ILE A 86 8.91 9.08 -8.77
N ILE A 87 9.79 10.01 -9.11
CA ILE A 87 10.85 9.78 -10.09
C ILE A 87 12.19 9.58 -9.41
N GLY A 88 13.17 9.02 -10.12
CA GLY A 88 14.46 8.62 -9.55
C GLY A 88 15.15 9.73 -8.76
N LYS A 89 15.18 10.95 -9.29
CA LYS A 89 15.81 12.12 -8.63
C LYS A 89 15.17 12.56 -7.31
N ASP A 90 13.95 12.10 -7.01
CA ASP A 90 13.26 12.44 -5.76
C ASP A 90 13.64 11.48 -4.62
N ILE A 91 14.29 10.35 -4.93
CA ILE A 91 14.56 9.29 -3.97
C ILE A 91 15.93 9.51 -3.33
N LYS A 92 15.93 9.60 -2.00
CA LYS A 92 17.14 9.79 -1.18
C LYS A 92 17.68 8.48 -0.61
N ASP A 93 16.79 7.58 -0.20
CA ASP A 93 17.14 6.28 0.38
C ASP A 93 16.00 5.27 0.16
N TYR A 94 16.29 3.97 0.17
CA TYR A 94 15.30 2.95 -0.14
C TYR A 94 15.72 1.53 0.29
N ASP A 95 14.72 0.71 0.64
CA ASP A 95 14.88 -0.73 0.69
C ASP A 95 14.91 -1.33 -0.74
N LYS A 96 15.52 -2.51 -0.90
CA LYS A 96 15.49 -3.23 -2.19
C LYS A 96 14.06 -3.72 -2.50
N PHE A 97 13.41 -3.10 -3.50
CA PHE A 97 12.08 -3.44 -4.00
C PHE A 97 12.09 -3.90 -5.47
N LYS A 98 11.08 -4.69 -5.85
CA LYS A 98 10.87 -5.21 -7.20
C LYS A 98 9.68 -4.53 -7.89
N PRO A 99 9.61 -4.57 -9.24
CA PRO A 99 8.43 -4.11 -9.96
C PRO A 99 7.16 -4.81 -9.49
N GLY A 100 6.08 -4.04 -9.34
CA GLY A 100 4.77 -4.52 -8.89
C GLY A 100 4.58 -4.54 -7.37
N GLU A 101 5.63 -4.40 -6.56
CA GLU A 101 5.52 -4.38 -5.10
C GLU A 101 4.89 -3.08 -4.58
N ASN A 102 4.10 -3.20 -3.50
CA ASN A 102 3.69 -2.03 -2.72
C ASN A 102 4.89 -1.48 -1.93
N VAL A 103 5.08 -0.17 -1.98
CA VAL A 103 6.16 0.54 -1.29
C VAL A 103 5.59 1.67 -0.45
N LEU A 104 6.06 1.78 0.79
CA LEU A 104 5.68 2.81 1.73
C LEU A 104 6.63 4.01 1.60
N ILE A 105 6.07 5.18 1.32
CA ILE A 105 6.83 6.38 1.00
C ILE A 105 6.95 7.25 2.24
N TYR A 106 8.17 7.64 2.56
CA TYR A 106 8.51 8.47 3.72
C TYR A 106 9.03 9.83 3.30
N TYR A 107 8.60 10.86 4.03
CA TYR A 107 9.14 12.21 3.97
C TYR A 107 9.31 12.72 5.40
N ASN A 108 10.48 13.29 5.73
CA ASN A 108 10.82 13.71 7.09
C ASN A 108 10.54 12.62 8.16
N ASN A 109 10.94 11.38 7.87
CA ASN A 109 10.72 10.19 8.72
C ASN A 109 9.24 9.84 9.03
N LYS A 110 8.29 10.43 8.31
CA LYS A 110 6.86 10.11 8.42
C LYS A 110 6.38 9.40 7.15
N PRO A 111 5.58 8.32 7.26
CA PRO A 111 4.93 7.75 6.08
C PRO A 111 3.89 8.75 5.55
N ILE A 112 3.96 9.08 4.28
CA ILE A 112 3.08 10.07 3.64
C ILE A 112 2.24 9.52 2.49
N ALA A 113 2.62 8.35 1.96
CA ALA A 113 1.90 7.71 0.87
C ALA A 113 2.26 6.22 0.77
N VAL A 114 1.44 5.46 0.04
CA VAL A 114 1.79 4.16 -0.51
C VAL A 114 1.68 4.20 -2.02
N GLY A 115 2.59 3.48 -2.69
CA GLY A 115 2.61 3.37 -4.13
C GLY A 115 2.95 1.96 -4.60
N ILE A 116 2.96 1.78 -5.92
CA ILE A 116 3.42 0.55 -6.58
C ILE A 116 4.69 0.87 -7.35
N ALA A 117 5.73 0.08 -7.12
CA ALA A 117 6.97 0.13 -7.89
C ALA A 117 6.69 -0.22 -9.36
N ARG A 118 7.11 0.65 -10.27
CA ARG A 118 7.08 0.45 -11.73
C ARG A 118 8.37 -0.18 -12.23
N LEU A 119 9.48 0.28 -11.68
CA LEU A 119 10.82 -0.22 -11.95
C LEU A 119 11.41 -0.84 -10.67
N SER A 120 12.52 -1.57 -10.79
CA SER A 120 13.23 -2.13 -9.65
C SER A 120 14.14 -1.09 -8.99
N TYR A 121 14.63 -1.41 -7.78
CA TYR A 121 15.62 -0.59 -7.09
C TYR A 121 16.92 -0.37 -7.90
N LYS A 122 17.23 -1.27 -8.85
CA LYS A 122 18.42 -1.17 -9.71
C LYS A 122 18.27 -0.12 -10.82
N GLU A 123 17.05 0.36 -11.03
CA GLU A 123 16.68 1.23 -12.14
C GLU A 123 16.28 2.64 -11.65
N ILE A 124 16.68 2.98 -10.43
CA ILE A 124 16.48 4.31 -9.85
C ILE A 124 17.52 5.26 -10.46
N TYR A 125 17.13 5.97 -11.51
CA TYR A 125 17.97 7.00 -12.13
C TYR A 125 17.12 8.09 -12.80
N GLY A 126 17.64 9.32 -12.79
CA GLY A 126 17.12 10.45 -13.56
C GLY A 126 15.64 10.73 -13.35
N ASN A 127 14.90 10.86 -14.46
CA ASN A 127 13.49 11.25 -14.50
C ASN A 127 12.53 10.05 -14.71
N ASN A 128 13.00 8.81 -14.58
CA ASN A 128 12.14 7.64 -14.73
C ASN A 128 11.05 7.63 -13.65
N GLU A 129 9.82 7.29 -14.03
CA GLU A 129 8.76 6.96 -13.07
C GLU A 129 9.12 5.66 -12.34
N ILE A 130 9.56 5.78 -11.09
CA ILE A 130 9.95 4.62 -10.27
C ILE A 130 8.73 4.07 -9.54
N ILE A 131 7.88 4.94 -8.99
CA ILE A 131 6.75 4.54 -8.15
C ILE A 131 5.50 5.31 -8.58
N LYS A 132 4.42 4.58 -8.86
CA LYS A 132 3.10 5.19 -9.04
C LYS A 132 2.41 5.30 -7.69
N ILE A 133 2.09 6.52 -7.28
CA ILE A 133 1.38 6.77 -6.01
C ILE A 133 -0.05 6.24 -6.12
N LYS A 134 -0.51 5.52 -5.09
CA LYS A 134 -1.86 4.94 -5.02
C LYS A 134 -2.74 5.59 -3.98
N GLU A 135 -2.16 6.02 -2.88
CA GLU A 135 -2.86 6.70 -1.79
C GLU A 135 -1.88 7.63 -1.09
N LYS A 136 -2.30 8.87 -0.80
CA LYS A 136 -1.58 9.80 0.07
C LYS A 136 -2.30 9.83 1.41
N PHE A 137 -1.55 9.85 2.50
CA PHE A 137 -2.11 9.92 3.83
C PHE A 137 -2.33 11.38 4.25
N SER A 138 -3.42 11.65 4.95
CA SER A 138 -3.68 12.94 5.57
C SER A 138 -2.79 13.16 6.80
N ASN A 139 -2.50 14.43 7.13
CA ASN A 139 -1.66 14.79 8.29
C ASN A 139 -2.33 14.53 9.66
N ASP A 140 -3.61 14.19 9.70
CA ASP A 140 -4.39 14.14 10.93
C ASP A 140 -4.31 12.77 11.61
N SER A 141 -3.37 12.58 12.54
CA SER A 141 -3.46 11.54 13.58
C SER A 141 -3.74 10.10 13.10
N ASP A 142 -3.32 9.76 11.88
CA ASP A 142 -3.62 8.50 11.17
C ASP A 142 -2.95 7.24 11.74
N SER A 143 -2.43 7.32 12.96
CA SER A 143 -1.82 6.21 13.70
C SER A 143 -2.73 5.62 14.78
N ASN A 144 -3.83 6.28 15.16
CA ASN A 144 -4.78 5.79 16.16
C ASN A 144 -6.09 5.34 15.49
N TRP A 145 -6.06 4.15 14.89
CA TRP A 145 -7.25 3.54 14.27
C TRP A 145 -8.19 2.86 15.27
N GLY A 146 -7.90 2.92 16.57
CA GLY A 146 -8.69 2.25 17.62
C GLY A 146 -8.72 0.73 17.48
N LEU A 147 -7.68 0.15 16.85
CA LEU A 147 -7.48 -1.29 16.67
C LEU A 147 -6.66 -1.87 17.82
#